data_AF-A0A9E4XRG9-F1
#
_entry.id   AF-A0A9E4XRG9-F1
#
_cell.length_a   1.000
_cell.length_b   1.000
_cell.length_c   1.000
_cell.angle_alpha   90.00
_cell.angle_beta   90.00
_cell.angle_gamma   90.00
#
_symmetry.space_group_name_H-M   'P 1'
#
loop_
_entity.id
_entity.type
_entity.pdbx_description
1 polymer ?
#
loop_
_entity_poly.entity_id
_entity_poly.type
_entity_poly.pdbx_seq_one_letter_code
_entity_poly.pdbx_strand_id
1 'polypeptide(L)'
;AGVALIVVTRFSPWLYVCTTLLALIIGFGKRRAEIRLLADGANAHRKVLDGYTIAFLDQLIMVVSASTIMAYSFYTFSALNLPSNHLMMLTIPFVLYGVFRYLYLIHVEDAGGAPDELILTDRPLMATLVLWGLVAVSILYL
;
A
#
# COMPACT_ATOMS: atom_id res chain seq x y z
N ALA A 1 -3.48 14.73 -36.75
CA ALA A 1 -3.97 15.60 -35.66
C ALA A 1 -3.99 14.79 -34.37
N GLY A 2 -3.02 15.01 -33.47
CA GLY A 2 -3.03 14.38 -32.15
C GLY A 2 -3.97 15.19 -31.26
N VAL A 3 -5.15 14.66 -30.98
CA VAL A 3 -6.07 15.29 -30.02
C VAL A 3 -5.50 15.01 -28.63
N ALA A 4 -4.93 16.05 -28.00
CA ALA A 4 -4.60 16.02 -26.59
C ALA A 4 -5.92 16.03 -25.80
N LEU A 5 -6.44 14.83 -25.51
CA LEU A 5 -7.71 14.59 -24.81
C LEU A 5 -7.63 14.85 -23.30
N ILE A 6 -6.44 15.14 -22.76
CA ILE A 6 -6.23 15.31 -21.31
C ILE A 6 -5.53 16.65 -21.08
N VAL A 7 -6.33 17.67 -20.77
CA VAL A 7 -5.82 18.87 -20.11
C VAL A 7 -5.46 18.43 -18.70
N VAL A 8 -4.17 18.24 -18.42
CA VAL A 8 -3.68 17.81 -17.10
C VAL A 8 -3.92 18.95 -16.11
N THR A 9 -5.10 18.99 -15.52
CA THR A 9 -5.35 19.70 -14.28
C THR A 9 -4.49 19.04 -13.20
N ARG A 10 -3.84 19.87 -12.37
CA ARG A 10 -2.82 19.45 -11.39
C ARG A 10 -3.24 18.16 -10.67
N PHE A 11 -2.37 17.15 -10.69
CA PHE A 11 -2.59 15.91 -9.95
C PHE A 11 -2.94 16.21 -8.49
N SER A 12 -3.89 15.46 -7.94
CA SER A 12 -4.27 15.59 -6.54
C SER A 12 -3.02 15.41 -5.66
N PRO A 13 -2.70 16.36 -4.76
CA PRO A 13 -1.54 16.25 -3.87
C PRO A 13 -1.50 14.94 -3.08
N TRP A 14 -2.68 14.39 -2.78
CA TRP A 14 -2.88 13.12 -2.10
C TRP A 14 -2.28 11.92 -2.84
N LEU A 15 -2.17 11.97 -4.17
CA LEU A 15 -1.57 10.91 -4.97
C LEU A 15 -0.07 10.77 -4.65
N TYR A 16 0.64 11.88 -4.48
CA TYR A 16 2.07 11.85 -4.10
C TYR A 16 2.26 11.24 -2.72
N VAL A 17 1.39 11.59 -1.76
CA VAL A 17 1.43 11.05 -0.40
C VAL A 17 1.19 9.55 -0.40
N CYS A 18 0.10 9.09 -1.04
CA CYS A 18 -0.23 7.67 -1.11
C CYS A 18 0.87 6.85 -1.81
N THR A 19 1.40 7.35 -2.92
CA THR A 19 2.47 6.67 -3.68
C THR A 19 3.75 6.53 -2.84
N THR A 20 4.12 7.58 -2.11
CA THR A 20 5.32 7.56 -1.25
C THR A 20 5.16 6.57 -0.10
N LEU A 21 3.99 6.55 0.56
CA LEU A 21 3.72 5.63 1.66
C LEU A 21 3.70 4.16 1.19
N LEU A 22 3.07 3.88 0.04
CA LEU A 22 3.07 2.54 -0.55
C LEU A 22 4.48 2.07 -0.92
N ALA A 23 5.30 2.95 -1.50
CA ALA A 23 6.69 2.65 -1.81
C ALA A 23 7.51 2.32 -0.55
N LEU A 24 7.26 3.02 0.56
CA LEU A 24 7.89 2.74 1.85
C LEU A 24 7.47 1.37 2.41
N ILE A 25 6.18 1.02 2.36
CA ILE A 25 5.67 -0.30 2.78
C ILE A 25 6.38 -1.42 2.02
N ILE A 26 6.48 -1.29 0.70
CA ILE A 26 7.16 -2.26 -0.17
C ILE A 26 8.65 -2.34 0.16
N GLY A 27 9.32 -1.20 0.32
CA GLY A 27 10.75 -1.13 0.62
C GLY A 27 11.11 -1.77 1.97
N PHE A 28 10.33 -1.49 3.01
CA PHE A 28 10.53 -2.10 4.33
C PHE A 28 10.20 -3.60 4.34
N GLY A 29 9.14 -4.02 3.62
CA GLY A 29 8.81 -5.44 3.44
C GLY A 29 9.95 -6.24 2.81
N LYS A 30 10.52 -5.75 1.71
CA LYS A 30 11.68 -6.38 1.05
C LYS A 30 12.89 -6.49 1.98
N ARG A 31 13.18 -5.42 2.73
CA ARG A 31 14.31 -5.42 3.67
C ARG A 31 14.11 -6.40 4.83
N ARG A 32 12.87 -6.54 5.33
CA ARG A 32 12.52 -7.54 6.36
C ARG A 32 12.75 -8.97 5.85
N ALA A 33 12.31 -9.25 4.62
CA ALA A 33 12.50 -10.56 4.00
C ALA A 33 13.98 -10.87 3.73
N GLU A 34 14.78 -9.88 3.30
CA GLU A 34 16.23 -10.04 3.11
C GLU A 34 16.93 -10.40 4.43
N ILE A 35 16.61 -9.72 5.55
CA ILE A 35 17.15 -10.06 6.89
C ILE A 35 16.79 -11.48 7.30
N ARG A 36 15.53 -11.89 7.07
CA ARG A 36 15.06 -13.23 7.43
C ARG A 36 15.79 -14.31 6.63
N LEU A 37 15.94 -14.14 5.32
CA LEU A 37 16.68 -15.06 4.44
C LEU A 37 18.17 -15.15 4.80
N LEU A 38 18.78 -14.03 5.23
CA LEU A 38 20.19 -13.98 5.63
C LEU A 38 20.45 -14.60 7.02
N ALA A 39 19.43 -14.70 7.88
CA ALA A 39 19.53 -15.34 9.19
C ALA A 39 19.84 -16.85 9.11
N ASP A 40 19.52 -17.50 7.99
CA ASP A 40 19.82 -18.92 7.71
C ASP A 40 21.29 -19.18 7.28
N GLY A 41 22.22 -18.24 7.50
CA GLY A 41 23.67 -18.53 7.49
C GLY A 41 24.53 -17.74 6.49
N ALA A 42 24.05 -16.65 5.91
CA ALA A 42 24.78 -15.88 4.89
C ALA A 42 25.37 -14.55 5.41
N ASN A 43 25.73 -14.49 6.68
CA ASN A 43 26.09 -13.26 7.42
C ASN A 43 27.48 -12.65 7.09
N ALA A 44 28.11 -13.01 5.96
CA ALA A 44 29.49 -12.59 5.66
C ALA A 44 29.62 -11.34 4.77
N HIS A 45 28.57 -10.87 4.06
CA HIS A 45 28.79 -9.96 2.92
C HIS A 45 28.11 -8.59 2.94
N ARG A 46 27.19 -8.23 3.85
CA ARG A 46 26.56 -6.89 3.84
C ARG A 46 26.49 -6.21 5.21
N LYS A 47 27.49 -5.35 5.48
CA LYS A 47 27.52 -4.35 6.58
C LYS A 47 26.31 -3.40 6.65
N VAL A 48 25.48 -3.32 5.61
CA VAL A 48 24.32 -2.40 5.54
C VAL A 48 23.13 -2.88 6.39
N LEU A 49 23.10 -4.14 6.82
CA LEU A 49 22.03 -4.71 7.64
C LEU A 49 22.33 -4.74 9.14
N ASP A 50 23.55 -4.38 9.55
CA ASP A 50 24.09 -4.50 10.91
C ASP A 50 23.37 -3.62 11.97
N GLY A 51 22.41 -2.79 11.55
CA GLY A 51 21.62 -1.92 12.43
C GLY A 51 20.10 -2.14 12.35
N TYR A 52 19.62 -3.12 11.56
CA TYR A 52 18.18 -3.36 11.39
C TYR A 52 17.78 -4.66 12.09
N THR A 53 16.82 -4.56 13.00
CA THR A 53 16.15 -5.72 13.59
C THR A 53 14.78 -5.92 12.94
N ILE A 54 14.30 -7.16 12.90
CA ILE A 54 12.95 -7.48 12.38
C ILE A 54 11.90 -6.66 13.16
N ALA A 55 12.03 -6.58 14.49
CA ALA A 55 11.12 -5.81 15.33
C ALA A 55 11.07 -4.31 15.00
N PHE A 56 12.21 -3.70 14.65
CA PHE A 56 12.25 -2.29 14.25
C PHE A 56 11.58 -2.08 12.88
N LEU A 57 11.81 -2.99 11.93
CA LEU A 57 11.14 -2.94 10.62
C LEU A 57 9.63 -3.14 10.75
N ASP A 58 9.18 -4.05 11.61
CA ASP A 58 7.76 -4.27 11.87
C ASP A 58 7.10 -2.99 12.44
N GLN A 59 7.78 -2.27 13.34
CA GLN A 59 7.31 -0.96 13.83
C GLN A 59 7.20 0.07 12.71
N LEU A 60 8.20 0.19 11.83
CA LEU A 60 8.15 1.11 10.70
C LEU A 60 7.02 0.75 9.73
N ILE A 61 6.84 -0.53 9.41
CA ILE A 61 5.76 -1.01 8.55
C ILE A 61 4.39 -0.68 9.18
N MET A 62 4.24 -0.85 10.49
CA MET A 62 3.01 -0.51 11.21
C MET A 62 2.70 1.00 11.15
N VAL A 63 3.69 1.87 11.40
CA VAL A 63 3.53 3.32 11.33
C VAL A 63 3.17 3.80 9.93
N VAL A 64 3.83 3.27 8.89
CA VAL A 64 3.54 3.65 7.50
C VAL A 64 2.18 3.11 7.06
N SER A 65 1.79 1.91 7.50
CA SER A 65 0.47 1.33 7.20
C SER A 65 -0.65 2.17 7.81
N ALA A 66 -0.53 2.55 9.08
CA ALA A 66 -1.48 3.46 9.73
C ALA A 66 -1.55 4.81 9.00
N SER A 67 -0.39 5.37 8.64
CA SER A 67 -0.29 6.62 7.87
C SER A 67 -0.95 6.50 6.49
N THR A 68 -0.89 5.33 5.85
CA THR A 68 -1.54 5.06 4.54
C THR A 68 -3.06 5.05 4.68
N ILE A 69 -3.58 4.39 5.71
CA ILE A 69 -5.02 4.40 6.00
C ILE A 69 -5.52 5.82 6.29
N MET A 70 -4.77 6.58 7.10
CA MET A 70 -5.09 7.97 7.40
C MET A 70 -5.04 8.85 6.14
N ALA A 71 -4.00 8.74 5.33
CA ALA A 71 -3.86 9.50 4.09
C ALA A 71 -4.98 9.19 3.10
N TYR A 72 -5.37 7.92 2.96
CA TYR A 72 -6.50 7.51 2.13
C TYR A 72 -7.82 8.05 2.68
N SER A 73 -8.03 7.97 3.99
CA SER A 73 -9.23 8.53 4.63
C SER A 73 -9.32 10.03 4.37
N PHE A 74 -8.23 10.79 4.59
CA PHE A 74 -8.19 12.21 4.27
C PHE A 74 -8.43 12.52 2.79
N TYR A 75 -7.93 11.68 1.88
CA TYR A 75 -8.23 11.80 0.47
C TYR A 75 -9.74 11.73 0.20
N THR A 76 -10.46 10.77 0.82
CA THR A 76 -11.92 10.66 0.65
C THR A 76 -12.71 11.85 1.19
N PHE A 77 -12.15 12.61 2.14
CA PHE A 77 -12.78 13.82 2.68
C PHE A 77 -12.42 15.10 1.91
N SER A 78 -11.16 15.26 1.52
CA SER A 78 -10.60 16.55 1.11
C SER A 78 -10.40 16.68 -0.39
N ALA A 79 -10.50 15.60 -1.17
CA ALA A 79 -10.23 15.69 -2.59
C ALA A 79 -11.37 16.41 -3.34
N LEU A 80 -11.02 17.55 -3.94
CA LEU A 80 -11.91 18.38 -4.78
C LEU A 80 -12.39 17.66 -6.06
N ASN A 81 -11.73 16.56 -6.43
CA ASN A 81 -12.02 15.78 -7.63
C ASN A 81 -13.07 14.68 -7.37
N LEU A 82 -13.67 14.64 -6.18
CA LEU A 82 -14.66 13.64 -5.80
C LEU A 82 -16.08 14.20 -5.87
N PRO A 83 -17.09 13.33 -6.11
CA PRO A 83 -18.49 13.72 -6.00
C PRO A 83 -18.74 14.30 -4.61
N SER A 84 -19.47 15.41 -4.54
CA SER A 84 -19.82 16.11 -3.29
C SER A 84 -20.67 15.27 -2.32
N ASN A 85 -21.07 14.07 -2.73
CA ASN A 85 -21.89 13.15 -1.95
C ASN A 85 -21.10 12.29 -0.93
N HIS A 86 -19.78 12.49 -0.80
CA HIS A 86 -18.90 11.76 0.15
C HIS A 86 -18.97 10.22 0.08
N LEU A 87 -19.59 9.66 -0.97
CA LEU A 87 -19.84 8.23 -1.11
C LEU A 87 -18.54 7.42 -1.19
N MET A 88 -17.42 8.05 -1.56
CA MET A 88 -16.11 7.41 -1.54
C MET A 88 -15.69 6.94 -0.14
N MET A 89 -16.32 7.40 0.94
CA MET A 89 -16.07 6.86 2.29
C MET A 89 -16.42 5.36 2.40
N LEU A 90 -17.32 4.84 1.55
CA LEU A 90 -17.67 3.42 1.51
C LEU A 90 -16.50 2.52 1.08
N THR A 91 -15.44 3.07 0.48
CA THR A 91 -14.25 2.31 0.11
C THR A 91 -13.25 2.13 1.27
N ILE A 92 -13.40 2.88 2.37
CA ILE A 92 -12.49 2.82 3.53
C ILE A 92 -12.41 1.42 4.16
N PRO A 93 -13.53 0.70 4.40
CA PRO A 93 -13.47 -0.66 4.95
C PRO A 93 -12.69 -1.63 4.07
N PHE A 94 -12.75 -1.47 2.73
CA PHE A 94 -11.98 -2.30 1.79
C PHE A 94 -10.49 -2.02 1.92
N VAL A 95 -10.08 -0.74 1.98
CA VAL A 95 -8.66 -0.39 2.15
C VAL A 95 -8.13 -0.87 3.50
N LEU A 96 -8.92 -0.73 4.58
CA LEU A 96 -8.58 -1.27 5.90
C LEU A 96 -8.33 -2.78 5.85
N TYR A 97 -9.26 -3.54 5.27
CA TYR A 97 -9.11 -4.98 5.13
C TYR A 97 -7.87 -5.34 4.29
N GLY A 98 -7.64 -4.64 3.18
CA GLY A 98 -6.46 -4.87 2.32
C GLY A 98 -5.14 -4.65 3.07
N VAL A 99 -5.03 -3.58 3.86
CA VAL A 99 -3.85 -3.29 4.69
C VAL A 99 -3.67 -4.33 5.78
N PHE A 100 -4.74 -4.71 6.49
CA PHE A 100 -4.66 -5.75 7.54
C PHE A 100 -4.28 -7.11 6.96
N ARG A 101 -4.83 -7.48 5.80
CA ARG A 101 -4.46 -8.72 5.10
C ARG A 101 -3.00 -8.68 4.69
N TYR A 102 -2.53 -7.57 4.12
CA TYR A 102 -1.12 -7.41 3.75
C TYR A 102 -0.18 -7.53 4.96
N LEU A 103 -0.53 -6.90 6.09
CA LEU A 103 0.22 -7.05 7.34
C LEU A 103 0.25 -8.49 7.85
N TYR A 104 -0.88 -9.21 7.76
CA TYR A 104 -0.96 -10.62 8.12
C TYR A 104 0.00 -11.46 7.27
N LEU A 105 0.02 -11.27 5.95
CA LEU A 105 0.92 -12.02 5.07
C LEU A 105 2.40 -11.72 5.35
N ILE A 106 2.75 -10.48 5.66
CA ILE A 106 4.13 -10.13 6.03
C ILE A 106 4.54 -10.75 7.37
N HIS A 107 3.69 -10.67 8.40
CA HIS A 107 4.08 -11.05 9.76
C HIS A 107 3.90 -12.55 10.06
N VAL A 108 2.89 -13.19 9.46
CA VAL A 108 2.50 -14.58 9.75
C VAL A 108 2.99 -15.54 8.68
N GLU A 109 2.84 -15.18 7.41
CA GLU A 109 3.26 -16.04 6.29
C GLU A 109 4.70 -15.74 5.83
N ASP A 110 5.37 -14.75 6.45
CA ASP A 110 6.73 -14.30 6.14
C ASP A 110 6.99 -13.99 4.65
N ALA A 111 5.92 -13.72 3.89
CA ALA A 111 5.95 -13.61 2.43
C ALA A 111 6.30 -12.20 1.92
N GLY A 112 7.03 -11.40 2.72
CA GLY A 112 7.37 -10.00 2.39
C GLY A 112 8.42 -9.80 1.29
N GLY A 113 9.00 -10.87 0.73
CA GLY A 113 10.10 -10.80 -0.24
C GLY A 113 9.70 -10.35 -1.65
N ALA A 114 8.49 -10.71 -2.07
CA ALA A 114 7.93 -10.40 -3.39
C ALA A 114 6.52 -9.81 -3.22
N PRO A 115 6.40 -8.51 -2.92
CA PRO A 115 5.10 -7.89 -2.64
C PRO A 115 4.18 -7.85 -3.86
N ASP A 116 4.74 -7.78 -5.07
CA ASP A 116 3.99 -7.89 -6.32
C ASP A 116 3.40 -9.29 -6.52
N GLU A 117 4.18 -10.33 -6.22
CA GLU A 117 3.71 -11.72 -6.25
C GLU A 117 2.69 -11.99 -5.15
N LEU A 118 2.87 -11.39 -3.97
CA LEU A 118 1.93 -11.48 -2.85
C LEU A 118 0.53 -10.97 -3.22
N ILE A 119 0.49 -9.81 -3.90
CA ILE A 119 -0.76 -9.19 -4.32
C ILE A 119 -1.48 -10.05 -5.36
N LEU A 120 -0.73 -10.70 -6.25
CA LEU A 120 -1.26 -11.54 -7.31
C LEU A 120 -1.62 -12.95 -6.84
N THR A 121 -0.98 -13.44 -5.78
CA THR A 121 -1.15 -14.81 -5.26
C THR A 121 -2.24 -14.87 -4.19
N ASP A 122 -2.39 -13.83 -3.37
CA ASP A 122 -3.41 -13.79 -2.31
C ASP A 122 -4.77 -13.41 -2.89
N ARG A 123 -5.61 -14.44 -3.11
CA ARG A 123 -6.99 -14.27 -3.64
C ARG A 123 -7.83 -13.28 -2.83
N PRO A 124 -7.81 -13.27 -1.48
CA PRO A 124 -8.53 -12.27 -0.68
C PRO A 124 -8.06 -10.83 -0.93
N LEU A 125 -6.75 -10.59 -1.02
CA LEU A 125 -6.20 -9.27 -1.30
C LEU A 125 -6.57 -8.79 -2.71
N MET A 126 -6.47 -9.66 -3.71
CA MET A 126 -6.88 -9.36 -5.08
C MET A 126 -8.39 -9.06 -5.17
N ALA A 127 -9.24 -9.87 -4.51
CA ALA A 127 -10.68 -9.62 -4.46
C ALA A 127 -10.99 -8.26 -3.82
N THR A 128 -10.24 -7.87 -2.79
CA THR A 128 -10.39 -6.57 -2.12
C THR A 128 -10.04 -5.42 -3.05
N LEU A 129 -8.93 -5.52 -3.78
CA LEU A 129 -8.54 -4.51 -4.77
C LEU A 129 -9.56 -4.37 -5.90
N VAL A 130 -10.09 -5.49 -6.39
CA VAL A 130 -11.12 -5.49 -7.45
C VAL A 130 -12.42 -4.87 -6.95
N LEU A 131 -12.91 -5.28 -5.78
CA LEU A 131 -14.13 -4.72 -5.19
C LEU A 131 -13.99 -3.24 -4.90
N TRP A 132 -12.84 -2.82 -4.35
CA TRP A 132 -12.51 -1.42 -4.13
C TRP A 132 -12.54 -0.63 -5.44
N GLY A 133 -11.90 -1.14 -6.50
CA GLY A 133 -11.86 -0.50 -7.81
C GLY A 133 -13.25 -0.38 -8.44
N LEU A 134 -14.06 -1.44 -8.35
CA LEU A 134 -15.44 -1.43 -8.85
C LEU A 134 -16.30 -0.39 -8.12
N VAL A 135 -16.20 -0.32 -6.79
CA VAL A 135 -16.95 0.67 -5.99
C VAL A 135 -16.46 2.08 -6.32
N ALA A 136 -15.15 2.31 -6.42
CA ALA A 136 -14.58 3.61 -6.75
C ALA A 136 -15.00 4.09 -8.14
N VAL A 137 -14.95 3.22 -9.16
CA VAL A 137 -15.42 3.53 -10.52
C VAL A 137 -16.92 3.80 -10.51
N SER A 138 -17.72 2.95 -9.86
CA SER A 138 -19.17 3.13 -9.80
C SER A 138 -19.55 4.49 -9.20
N ILE A 139 -18.88 4.91 -8.11
CA ILE A 139 -19.11 6.20 -7.46
C ILE A 139 -18.71 7.38 -8.35
N LEU A 140 -17.65 7.25 -9.16
CA LEU A 140 -17.20 8.34 -10.04
C LEU A 140 -18.07 8.53 -11.28
N TYR A 141 -18.76 7.47 -11.73
CA TYR A 141 -19.65 7.51 -12.89
C TYR A 141 -21.13 7.71 -12.53
N LEU A 142 -21.47 7.71 -11.23
CA LEU A 142 -22.77 8.11 -10.68
C LEU A 142 -22.84 9.64 -10.51
#